data_AF-A0A1C7NT23-F1
#
_entry.id   AF-A0A1C7NT23-F1
#
_cell.length_a   1.000
_cell.length_b   1.000
_cell.length_c   1.000
_cell.angle_alpha   90.00
_cell.angle_beta   90.00
_cell.angle_gamma   90.00
#
_symmetry.space_group_name_H-M   'P 1'
#
loop_
_entity.id
_entity.type
_entity.pdbx_description
1 polymer ?
#
loop_
_entity_poly.entity_id
_entity_poly.type
_entity_poly.pdbx_seq_one_letter_code
_entity_poly.pdbx_strand_id
1 'polypeptide(L)'
;MENTVRARLVQVRAEYSTNAKSIKFNKNLPQSRQSQPYINPMNSQRTEKLAPPQSNQNRRRVLPTASTGIPKATTVKLTPEEREENARIRIETNNNFKAHLETLPLLDYPKYYTVSVISNTDQANERIHQLIEANKMQPFFGVDLEWPPQFVKGRPENKTTLVQICSDKEILLFQIARMRSFPIELRRFFEEETIQKSGVNIHADGLKLQRDFGFITNGLVELREMSDGYITWPHNLRSLRALTGMFLAQNMPKGKVRMSNWGKAQLTDKQVKYAALDAYASYQIFMKLKHLRGVKPYNVKHMNSTPNQTPASQPNPVPHRKMPGNFPTSTVTILHKAPRREEST
;
A
#
# COMPACT_ATOMS: atom_id res chain seq x y z
N MET A 1 -7.16 24.88 6.49
CA MET A 1 -6.64 23.80 5.61
C MET A 1 -7.52 22.54 5.57
N GLU A 2 -8.11 22.07 6.68
CA GLU A 2 -9.06 20.92 6.67
C GLU A 2 -10.31 21.17 5.82
N ASN A 3 -10.85 22.39 5.85
CA ASN A 3 -12.00 22.78 5.03
C ASN A 3 -11.69 22.75 3.53
N THR A 4 -10.46 23.02 3.11
CA THR A 4 -10.07 23.05 1.70
C THR A 4 -9.98 21.64 1.11
N VAL A 5 -9.49 20.66 1.87
CA VAL A 5 -9.41 19.26 1.39
C VAL A 5 -10.77 18.59 1.41
N ARG A 6 -11.59 18.81 2.45
CA ARG A 6 -13.00 18.37 2.44
C ARG A 6 -13.79 19.03 1.32
N ALA A 7 -13.65 20.35 1.12
CA ALA A 7 -14.29 21.06 0.03
C ALA A 7 -13.81 20.54 -1.33
N ARG A 8 -12.52 20.23 -1.51
CA ARG A 8 -11.98 19.69 -2.76
C ARG A 8 -12.42 18.25 -3.01
N LEU A 9 -12.50 17.40 -1.98
CA LEU A 9 -13.05 16.04 -2.09
C LEU A 9 -14.56 16.05 -2.36
N VAL A 10 -15.30 17.00 -1.78
CA VAL A 10 -16.74 17.20 -2.03
C VAL A 10 -16.98 17.80 -3.42
N GLN A 11 -16.16 18.74 -3.85
CA GLN A 11 -16.22 19.36 -5.18
C GLN A 11 -15.86 18.36 -6.27
N VAL A 12 -14.78 17.58 -6.09
CA VAL A 12 -14.46 16.41 -6.92
C VAL A 12 -15.66 15.45 -6.94
N ARG A 13 -16.23 15.09 -5.80
CA ARG A 13 -17.43 14.23 -5.76
C ARG A 13 -18.63 14.82 -6.52
N ALA A 14 -18.82 16.14 -6.54
CA ALA A 14 -19.88 16.82 -7.29
C ALA A 14 -19.60 16.86 -8.81
N GLU A 15 -18.34 17.11 -9.20
CA GLU A 15 -17.86 17.10 -10.59
C GLU A 15 -17.89 15.68 -11.20
N TYR A 16 -17.68 14.62 -10.40
CA TYR A 16 -17.79 13.22 -10.87
C TYR A 16 -19.23 12.69 -10.85
N SER A 17 -20.08 13.14 -9.92
CA SER A 17 -21.49 12.75 -9.84
C SER A 17 -22.33 13.28 -11.02
N THR A 18 -21.91 14.39 -11.63
CA THR A 18 -22.59 14.95 -12.81
C THR A 18 -22.31 14.16 -14.09
N ASN A 19 -21.13 13.54 -14.24
CA ASN A 19 -20.80 12.67 -15.37
C ASN A 19 -21.26 11.20 -15.22
N ALA A 20 -21.59 10.74 -14.01
CA ALA A 20 -22.05 9.36 -13.77
C ALA A 20 -23.57 9.14 -13.96
N LYS A 21 -24.33 10.16 -14.39
CA LYS A 21 -25.80 10.12 -14.50
C LYS A 21 -26.37 9.34 -15.70
N SER A 22 -25.56 8.62 -16.48
CA SER A 22 -26.06 7.71 -17.53
C SER A 22 -26.10 6.23 -17.12
N ILE A 23 -25.65 5.84 -15.92
CA ILE A 23 -25.77 4.46 -15.45
C ILE A 23 -26.96 4.35 -14.48
N LYS A 24 -28.09 3.84 -14.98
CA LYS A 24 -29.27 3.52 -14.17
C LYS A 24 -28.92 2.48 -13.11
N PHE A 25 -28.62 2.91 -11.88
CA PHE A 25 -28.56 2.02 -10.72
C PHE A 25 -29.94 1.86 -10.09
N ASN A 26 -30.38 0.61 -10.07
CA ASN A 26 -31.64 0.13 -9.51
C ASN A 26 -31.73 0.46 -8.01
N LYS A 27 -32.72 1.26 -7.61
CA LYS A 27 -32.99 1.63 -6.22
C LYS A 27 -33.67 0.44 -5.52
N ASN A 28 -32.95 -0.29 -4.69
CA ASN A 28 -33.52 -1.05 -3.57
C ASN A 28 -32.42 -1.37 -2.55
N LEU A 29 -32.30 -0.53 -1.51
CA LEU A 29 -31.69 -0.92 -0.24
C LEU A 29 -32.73 -0.75 0.87
N PRO A 30 -32.91 -1.74 1.76
CA PRO A 30 -33.85 -1.65 2.86
C PRO A 30 -33.37 -0.62 3.92
N GLN A 31 -34.30 0.22 4.36
CA GLN A 31 -34.11 1.18 5.43
C GLN A 31 -33.92 0.46 6.77
N SER A 32 -32.77 0.62 7.43
CA SER A 32 -32.62 0.30 8.85
C SER A 32 -32.90 1.53 9.71
N ARG A 33 -33.67 1.27 10.77
CA ARG A 33 -34.38 2.22 11.63
C ARG A 33 -33.46 3.19 12.37
N GLN A 34 -33.97 4.41 12.50
CA GLN A 34 -33.54 5.45 13.43
C GLN A 34 -33.62 4.94 14.88
N SER A 35 -32.59 5.23 15.67
CA SER A 35 -32.66 5.21 17.14
C SER A 35 -32.29 6.60 17.67
N GLN A 36 -33.16 7.14 18.51
CA GLN A 36 -33.00 8.34 19.32
C GLN A 36 -33.66 8.06 20.70
N PRO A 37 -33.36 8.82 21.77
CA PRO A 37 -32.51 8.31 22.86
C PRO A 37 -33.14 8.33 24.27
N TYR A 38 -32.36 7.82 25.24
CA TYR A 38 -32.29 8.19 26.67
C TYR A 38 -33.33 7.64 27.67
N ILE A 39 -32.84 6.94 28.73
CA ILE A 39 -32.90 7.27 30.18
C ILE A 39 -32.69 6.00 31.04
N ASN A 40 -31.88 6.15 32.08
CA ASN A 40 -31.59 5.20 33.17
C ASN A 40 -32.60 5.40 34.32
N PRO A 41 -33.00 4.35 35.07
CA PRO A 41 -32.78 4.44 36.52
C PRO A 41 -32.43 3.11 37.24
N MET A 42 -31.89 3.31 38.45
CA MET A 42 -31.40 2.37 39.44
C MET A 42 -32.45 1.46 40.13
N ASN A 43 -31.93 0.33 40.66
CA ASN A 43 -32.26 -0.43 41.88
C ASN A 43 -33.69 -0.90 42.20
N SER A 44 -33.84 -2.22 42.41
CA SER A 44 -34.08 -2.81 43.75
C SER A 44 -34.21 -4.34 43.71
N GLN A 45 -33.90 -4.94 44.87
CA GLN A 45 -33.84 -6.36 45.20
C GLN A 45 -35.23 -7.03 45.20
N ARG A 46 -35.32 -8.32 44.83
CA ARG A 46 -35.94 -9.35 45.70
C ARG A 46 -35.74 -10.78 45.17
N THR A 47 -35.46 -11.64 46.14
CA THR A 47 -35.41 -13.10 46.18
C THR A 47 -36.74 -13.77 45.84
N GLU A 48 -36.72 -14.96 45.23
CA GLU A 48 -37.25 -16.20 45.83
C GLU A 48 -37.02 -17.44 44.95
N LYS A 49 -36.74 -18.56 45.62
CA LYS A 49 -36.62 -19.93 45.11
C LYS A 49 -38.02 -20.54 45.01
N LEU A 50 -38.24 -21.48 44.07
CA LEU A 50 -38.99 -22.74 44.27
C LEU A 50 -38.89 -23.63 43.02
N ALA A 51 -38.68 -24.93 43.25
CA ALA A 51 -38.69 -26.03 42.27
C ALA A 51 -39.92 -26.93 42.55
N PRO A 52 -40.08 -28.10 41.90
CA PRO A 52 -40.26 -28.45 40.48
C PRO A 52 -41.69 -29.03 40.23
N PRO A 53 -42.03 -29.59 39.05
CA PRO A 53 -42.10 -31.07 38.99
C PRO A 53 -41.83 -31.75 37.63
N GLN A 54 -41.30 -32.98 37.74
CA GLN A 54 -41.64 -34.25 37.07
C GLN A 54 -41.83 -34.39 35.54
N SER A 55 -40.98 -35.27 35.00
CA SER A 55 -41.17 -36.32 33.99
C SER A 55 -42.41 -36.29 33.08
N ASN A 56 -42.17 -36.29 31.77
CA ASN A 56 -42.83 -37.28 30.91
C ASN A 56 -42.02 -37.60 29.65
N GLN A 57 -41.84 -38.90 29.42
CA GLN A 57 -41.33 -39.48 28.19
C GLN A 57 -42.34 -39.23 27.06
N ASN A 58 -41.89 -38.80 25.88
CA ASN A 58 -42.27 -39.45 24.61
C ASN A 58 -41.67 -38.79 23.35
N ARG A 59 -41.16 -39.69 22.49
CA ARG A 59 -41.05 -39.62 21.01
C ARG A 59 -40.17 -38.54 20.37
N ARG A 60 -38.95 -38.97 20.01
CA ARG A 60 -38.17 -38.43 18.89
C ARG A 60 -39.03 -38.43 17.61
N ARG A 61 -39.37 -37.23 17.11
CA ARG A 61 -39.77 -37.01 15.72
C ARG A 61 -38.65 -36.21 15.06
N VAL A 62 -37.91 -36.88 14.17
CA VAL A 62 -36.89 -36.25 13.33
C VAL A 62 -37.60 -35.33 12.35
N LEU A 63 -37.39 -34.02 12.46
CA LEU A 63 -37.76 -33.04 11.44
C LEU A 63 -36.59 -32.89 10.47
N PRO A 64 -36.82 -32.90 9.15
CA PRO A 64 -35.76 -32.71 8.17
C PRO A 64 -35.27 -31.27 8.21
N THR A 65 -33.96 -31.08 8.41
CA THR A 65 -33.29 -29.79 8.31
C THR A 65 -33.23 -29.37 6.84
N ALA A 66 -34.10 -28.43 6.46
CA ALA A 66 -33.99 -27.73 5.20
C ALA A 66 -32.70 -26.90 5.18
N SER A 67 -31.74 -27.34 4.36
CA SER A 67 -30.56 -26.56 3.97
C SER A 67 -31.03 -25.31 3.23
N THR A 68 -31.08 -24.17 3.92
CA THR A 68 -31.19 -22.85 3.29
C THR A 68 -29.88 -22.54 2.57
N GLY A 69 -29.79 -22.97 1.31
CA GLY A 69 -28.73 -22.58 0.40
C GLY A 69 -28.75 -21.07 0.24
N ILE A 70 -27.71 -20.40 0.72
CA ILE A 70 -27.41 -19.01 0.39
C ILE A 70 -27.20 -18.97 -1.13
N PRO A 71 -28.01 -18.23 -1.92
CA PRO A 71 -27.82 -18.17 -3.36
C PRO A 71 -26.45 -17.57 -3.67
N LYS A 72 -25.61 -18.32 -4.40
CA LYS A 72 -24.38 -17.79 -4.99
C LYS A 72 -24.75 -16.60 -5.87
N ALA A 73 -24.14 -15.45 -5.59
CA ALA A 73 -24.30 -14.25 -6.40
C ALA A 73 -24.05 -14.60 -7.87
N THR A 74 -25.08 -14.45 -8.70
CA THR A 74 -24.99 -14.66 -10.14
C THR A 74 -24.15 -13.51 -10.71
N THR A 75 -22.87 -13.76 -10.99
CA THR A 75 -22.01 -12.77 -11.65
C THR A 75 -22.54 -12.55 -13.06
N VAL A 76 -23.30 -11.48 -13.27
CA VAL A 76 -23.74 -11.05 -14.60
C VAL A 76 -22.49 -10.81 -15.44
N LYS A 77 -22.32 -11.60 -16.51
CA LYS A 77 -21.19 -11.42 -17.44
C LYS A 77 -21.49 -10.22 -18.32
N LEU A 78 -20.70 -9.16 -18.17
CA LEU A 78 -20.75 -7.97 -19.02
C LEU A 78 -20.64 -8.35 -20.51
N THR A 79 -21.43 -7.70 -21.36
CA THR A 79 -21.33 -7.84 -22.82
C THR A 79 -20.00 -7.27 -23.33
N PRO A 80 -19.55 -7.65 -24.55
CA PRO A 80 -18.37 -7.04 -25.17
C PRO A 80 -18.45 -5.50 -25.23
N GLU A 81 -19.62 -4.96 -25.56
CA GLU A 81 -19.85 -3.51 -25.67
C GLU A 81 -19.75 -2.84 -24.29
N GLU A 82 -20.35 -3.42 -23.24
CA GLU A 82 -20.23 -2.91 -21.87
C GLU A 82 -18.78 -2.95 -21.37
N ARG A 83 -17.99 -3.96 -21.77
CA ARG A 83 -16.57 -4.03 -21.41
C ARG A 83 -15.76 -2.96 -22.12
N GLU A 84 -16.04 -2.73 -23.41
CA GLU A 84 -15.37 -1.70 -24.18
C GLU A 84 -15.70 -0.31 -23.63
N GLU A 85 -16.96 -0.04 -23.32
CA GLU A 85 -17.38 1.24 -22.74
C GLU A 85 -16.75 1.46 -21.35
N ASN A 86 -16.76 0.45 -20.48
CA ASN A 86 -16.07 0.53 -19.19
C ASN A 86 -14.55 0.78 -19.35
N ALA A 87 -13.93 0.21 -20.39
CA ALA A 87 -12.53 0.46 -20.68
C ALA A 87 -12.29 1.91 -21.15
N ARG A 88 -13.18 2.45 -22.00
CA ARG A 88 -13.13 3.84 -22.46
C ARG A 88 -13.26 4.83 -21.30
N ILE A 89 -14.29 4.67 -20.47
CA ILE A 89 -14.51 5.50 -19.26
C ILE A 89 -13.29 5.44 -18.33
N ARG A 90 -12.72 4.25 -18.14
CA ARG A 90 -11.52 4.08 -17.29
C ARG A 90 -10.31 4.80 -17.88
N ILE A 91 -10.09 4.74 -19.19
CA ILE A 91 -8.98 5.43 -19.86
C ILE A 91 -9.14 6.94 -19.72
N GLU A 92 -10.33 7.47 -20.00
CA GLU A 92 -10.64 8.89 -19.87
C GLU A 92 -10.44 9.38 -18.43
N THR A 93 -10.99 8.67 -17.46
CA THR A 93 -10.85 8.98 -16.03
C THR A 93 -9.37 9.02 -15.61
N ASN A 94 -8.58 8.05 -16.07
CA ASN A 94 -7.13 8.02 -15.80
C ASN A 94 -6.40 9.21 -16.43
N ASN A 95 -6.78 9.61 -17.65
CA ASN A 95 -6.17 10.73 -18.34
C ASN A 95 -6.50 12.06 -17.65
N ASN A 96 -7.77 12.25 -17.26
CA ASN A 96 -8.21 13.44 -16.52
C ASN A 96 -7.50 13.54 -15.17
N PHE A 97 -7.37 12.43 -14.44
CA PHE A 97 -6.60 12.41 -13.20
C PHE A 97 -5.12 12.74 -13.41
N LYS A 98 -4.49 12.16 -14.46
CA LYS A 98 -3.09 12.48 -14.80
C LYS A 98 -2.93 13.95 -15.14
N ALA A 99 -3.83 14.52 -15.94
CA ALA A 99 -3.83 15.95 -16.26
C ALA A 99 -3.95 16.80 -14.99
N HIS A 100 -4.86 16.43 -14.09
CA HIS A 100 -4.99 17.08 -12.79
C HIS A 100 -3.70 17.03 -11.97
N LEU A 101 -3.01 15.87 -11.91
CA LEU A 101 -1.73 15.78 -11.20
C LEU A 101 -0.71 16.79 -11.73
N GLU A 102 -0.64 17.01 -13.04
CA GLU A 102 0.29 17.99 -13.62
C GLU A 102 -0.04 19.44 -13.23
N THR A 103 -1.26 19.73 -12.77
CA THR A 103 -1.64 21.07 -12.27
C THR A 103 -1.23 21.32 -10.82
N LEU A 104 -0.87 20.27 -10.07
CA LEU A 104 -0.53 20.39 -8.65
C LEU A 104 0.92 20.86 -8.45
N PRO A 105 1.20 21.64 -7.40
CA PRO A 105 2.57 22.03 -7.06
C PRO A 105 3.43 20.79 -6.80
N LEU A 106 4.72 20.88 -7.13
CA LEU A 106 5.63 19.77 -6.88
C LEU A 106 5.76 19.49 -5.38
N LEU A 107 5.86 18.21 -5.05
CA LEU A 107 6.16 17.74 -3.71
C LEU A 107 7.55 18.21 -3.32
N ASP A 108 7.64 18.84 -2.16
CA ASP A 108 8.88 19.18 -1.52
C ASP A 108 8.73 18.98 -0.01
N TYR A 109 9.83 18.64 0.66
CA TYR A 109 9.86 18.57 2.12
C TYR A 109 10.27 19.94 2.70
N PRO A 110 9.75 20.32 3.88
CA PRO A 110 10.13 21.57 4.54
C PRO A 110 11.63 21.71 4.76
N LYS A 111 12.15 22.94 4.77
CA LYS A 111 13.59 23.23 4.94
C LYS A 111 14.20 22.70 6.24
N TYR A 112 13.38 22.43 7.25
CA TYR A 112 13.82 21.85 8.52
C TYR A 112 14.08 20.35 8.44
N TYR A 113 13.68 19.67 7.36
CA TYR A 113 14.00 18.27 7.17
C TYR A 113 15.49 18.10 6.90
N THR A 114 16.12 17.19 7.64
CA THR A 114 17.48 16.74 7.35
C THR A 114 17.44 15.53 6.41
N VAL A 115 18.34 15.50 5.44
CA VAL A 115 18.53 14.34 4.55
C VAL A 115 19.96 13.86 4.69
N SER A 116 20.13 12.64 5.21
CA SER A 116 21.44 12.06 5.49
C SER A 116 21.67 10.84 4.60
N VAL A 117 22.71 10.89 3.78
CA VAL A 117 23.15 9.75 2.97
C VAL A 117 24.18 8.95 3.75
N ILE A 118 23.87 7.71 4.09
CA ILE A 118 24.68 6.86 4.96
C ILE A 118 25.20 5.66 4.18
N SER A 119 26.52 5.51 4.09
CA SER A 119 27.17 4.42 3.35
C SER A 119 28.09 3.54 4.21
N ASN A 120 28.21 3.83 5.50
CA ASN A 120 29.00 3.05 6.46
C ASN A 120 28.06 2.24 7.38
N THR A 121 28.39 0.98 7.64
CA THR A 121 27.54 0.06 8.43
C THR A 121 27.39 0.48 9.89
N ASP A 122 28.45 0.96 10.52
CA ASP A 122 28.43 1.32 11.94
C ASP A 122 27.65 2.63 12.15
N GLN A 123 27.88 3.61 11.27
CA GLN A 123 27.07 4.82 11.21
C GLN A 123 25.60 4.49 10.91
N ALA A 124 25.31 3.52 10.04
CA ALA A 124 23.93 3.12 9.76
C ALA A 124 23.24 2.56 11.00
N ASN A 125 23.94 1.74 11.79
CA ASN A 125 23.41 1.20 13.05
C ASN A 125 23.12 2.31 14.06
N GLU A 126 24.06 3.25 14.23
CA GLU A 126 23.89 4.39 15.14
C GLU A 126 22.72 5.28 14.73
N ARG A 127 22.65 5.67 13.45
CA ARG A 127 21.65 6.63 12.96
C ARG A 127 20.24 6.07 12.98
N ILE A 128 20.03 4.79 12.66
CA ILE A 128 18.69 4.19 12.76
C ILE A 128 18.24 4.06 14.22
N HIS A 129 19.14 3.72 15.14
CA HIS A 129 18.85 3.67 16.57
C HIS A 129 18.43 5.06 17.10
N GLN A 130 19.20 6.10 16.78
CA GLN A 130 18.88 7.48 17.15
C GLN A 130 17.54 7.94 16.56
N LEU A 131 17.25 7.57 15.31
CA LEU A 131 15.97 7.90 14.65
C LEU A 131 14.79 7.24 15.37
N ILE A 132 14.92 5.96 15.75
CA ILE A 132 13.87 5.22 16.49
C ILE A 132 13.63 5.86 17.86
N GLU A 133 14.69 6.14 18.63
CA GLU A 133 14.57 6.74 19.95
C GLU A 133 13.91 8.13 19.90
N ALA A 134 14.27 8.95 18.91
CA ALA A 134 13.65 10.26 18.71
C ALA A 134 12.15 10.17 18.38
N ASN A 135 11.68 9.04 17.85
CA ASN A 135 10.31 8.81 17.41
C ASN A 135 9.57 7.76 18.26
N LYS A 136 10.08 7.37 19.43
CA LYS A 136 9.52 6.26 20.24
C LYS A 136 8.06 6.42 20.65
N MET A 137 7.57 7.66 20.78
CA MET A 137 6.17 7.95 21.10
C MET A 137 5.23 7.72 19.91
N GLN A 138 5.76 7.79 18.69
CA GLN A 138 5.04 7.61 17.44
C GLN A 138 5.96 6.90 16.42
N PRO A 139 6.20 5.58 16.58
CA PRO A 139 7.19 4.83 15.79
C PRO A 139 6.65 4.51 14.39
N PHE A 140 6.35 5.55 13.62
CA PHE A 140 5.82 5.48 12.27
C PHE A 140 6.83 6.07 11.29
N PHE A 141 7.11 5.32 10.22
CA PHE A 141 8.12 5.71 9.26
C PHE A 141 7.60 5.52 7.83
N GLY A 142 7.94 6.45 6.94
CA GLY A 142 7.81 6.25 5.50
C GLY A 142 9.00 5.46 5.00
N VAL A 143 8.78 4.40 4.24
CA VAL A 143 9.85 3.53 3.73
C VAL A 143 9.68 3.34 2.23
N ASP A 144 10.80 3.36 1.53
CA ASP A 144 10.90 2.92 0.14
C ASP A 144 12.29 2.31 -0.15
N LEU A 145 12.40 1.57 -1.24
CA LEU A 145 13.59 0.79 -1.62
C LEU A 145 13.99 1.08 -3.07
N GLU A 146 15.30 1.12 -3.34
CA GLU A 146 15.81 1.26 -4.71
C GLU A 146 16.89 0.23 -5.06
N TRP A 147 16.90 -0.20 -6.32
CA TRP A 147 17.85 -1.17 -6.88
C TRP A 147 18.11 -0.90 -8.36
N PRO A 148 19.30 -1.26 -8.90
CA PRO A 148 19.56 -1.11 -10.33
C PRO A 148 18.52 -1.87 -11.16
N PRO A 149 18.04 -1.30 -12.27
CA PRO A 149 17.10 -2.00 -13.14
C PRO A 149 17.71 -3.25 -13.76
N GLN A 150 16.90 -4.30 -13.93
CA GLN A 150 17.25 -5.51 -14.68
C GLN A 150 16.53 -5.49 -16.03
N PHE A 151 17.28 -5.35 -17.12
CA PHE A 151 16.71 -5.25 -18.47
C PHE A 151 16.62 -6.59 -19.21
N VAL A 152 17.25 -7.64 -18.68
CA VAL A 152 17.21 -8.97 -19.28
C VAL A 152 15.95 -9.71 -18.83
N LYS A 153 15.07 -10.04 -19.78
CA LYS A 153 13.83 -10.77 -19.51
C LYS A 153 14.12 -12.12 -18.84
N GLY A 154 13.36 -12.43 -17.79
CA GLY A 154 13.47 -13.69 -17.04
C GLY A 154 14.61 -13.74 -16.02
N ARG A 155 15.46 -12.70 -15.95
CA ARG A 155 16.42 -12.57 -14.85
C ARG A 155 15.72 -12.04 -13.59
N PRO A 156 16.14 -12.49 -12.39
CA PRO A 156 15.67 -11.91 -11.15
C PRO A 156 16.09 -10.43 -11.08
N GLU A 157 15.31 -9.64 -10.36
CA GLU A 157 15.68 -8.25 -10.07
C GLU A 157 17.00 -8.20 -9.31
N ASN A 158 17.76 -7.14 -9.55
CA ASN A 158 18.96 -6.88 -8.76
C ASN A 158 18.61 -6.71 -7.28
N LYS A 159 19.63 -6.97 -6.45
CA LYS A 159 19.58 -6.81 -5.01
C LYS A 159 19.28 -5.35 -4.64
N THR A 160 18.52 -5.11 -3.58
CA THR A 160 18.32 -3.78 -2.99
C THR A 160 19.65 -3.10 -2.70
N THR A 161 19.82 -1.88 -3.19
CA THR A 161 21.06 -1.10 -3.02
C THR A 161 20.89 0.12 -2.14
N LEU A 162 19.65 0.60 -1.98
CA LEU A 162 19.31 1.75 -1.16
C LEU A 162 18.03 1.46 -0.37
N VAL A 163 18.04 1.79 0.91
CA VAL A 163 16.84 1.82 1.77
C VAL A 163 16.60 3.27 2.17
N GLN A 164 15.38 3.76 2.03
CA GLN A 164 14.98 5.11 2.44
C GLN A 164 14.04 5.03 3.63
N ILE A 165 14.28 5.83 4.66
CA ILE A 165 13.44 5.90 5.86
C ILE A 165 13.20 7.36 6.20
N CYS A 166 11.93 7.76 6.32
CA CYS A 166 11.50 9.10 6.69
C CYS A 166 10.73 9.08 8.01
N SER A 167 11.05 10.02 8.90
CA SER A 167 10.28 10.37 10.11
C SER A 167 9.66 11.78 10.00
N ASP A 168 9.26 12.36 11.13
CA ASP A 168 8.71 13.71 11.26
C ASP A 168 9.64 14.85 10.79
N LYS A 169 10.96 14.66 10.86
CA LYS A 169 11.97 15.70 10.62
C LYS A 169 13.23 15.20 9.92
N GLU A 170 13.38 13.90 9.73
CA GLU A 170 14.61 13.33 9.19
C GLU A 170 14.33 12.27 8.13
N ILE A 171 15.17 12.26 7.09
CA ILE A 171 15.19 11.27 6.03
C ILE A 171 16.58 10.65 5.96
N LEU A 172 16.66 9.35 6.21
CA LEU A 172 17.87 8.56 6.12
C LEU A 172 17.88 7.75 4.82
N LEU A 173 18.96 7.88 4.05
CA LEU A 173 19.19 7.15 2.81
C LEU A 173 20.38 6.19 3.00
N PHE A 174 20.08 4.94 3.33
CA PHE A 174 21.08 3.90 3.59
C PHE A 174 21.55 3.25 2.29
N GLN A 175 22.74 3.61 1.80
CA GLN A 175 23.36 3.00 0.63
C GLN A 175 23.92 1.61 0.97
N ILE A 176 23.04 0.62 1.09
CA ILE A 176 23.36 -0.78 1.43
C ILE A 176 24.44 -1.37 0.52
N ALA A 177 24.46 -1.00 -0.76
CA ALA A 177 25.45 -1.49 -1.72
C ALA A 177 26.92 -1.15 -1.35
N ARG A 178 27.13 -0.14 -0.49
CA ARG A 178 28.46 0.30 -0.05
C ARG A 178 28.86 -0.24 1.32
N MET A 179 27.95 -0.93 1.98
CA MET A 179 28.14 -1.42 3.34
C MET A 179 28.77 -2.81 3.32
N ARG A 180 29.64 -3.08 4.31
CA ARG A 180 30.31 -4.40 4.45
C ARG A 180 29.31 -5.54 4.67
N SER A 181 28.18 -5.22 5.30
CA SER A 181 27.05 -6.11 5.57
C SER A 181 25.79 -5.27 5.75
N PHE A 182 24.62 -5.91 5.71
CA PHE A 182 23.38 -5.26 6.08
C PHE A 182 23.44 -4.84 7.56
N PRO A 183 23.17 -3.57 7.92
CA PRO A 183 23.29 -3.10 9.30
C PRO A 183 22.33 -3.85 10.23
N ILE A 184 22.83 -4.32 11.38
CA ILE A 184 22.05 -5.13 12.32
C ILE A 184 20.89 -4.36 12.94
N GLU A 185 21.07 -3.08 13.28
CA GLU A 185 19.98 -2.25 13.83
C GLU A 185 18.94 -1.89 12.75
N LEU A 186 19.37 -1.75 11.49
CA LEU A 186 18.43 -1.58 10.38
C LEU A 186 17.61 -2.86 10.16
N ARG A 187 18.23 -4.04 10.34
CA ARG A 187 17.50 -5.31 10.30
C ARG A 187 16.49 -5.38 11.45
N ARG A 188 16.90 -5.07 12.67
CA ARG A 188 16.02 -5.03 13.86
C ARG A 188 14.85 -4.06 13.64
N PHE A 189 15.11 -2.89 13.06
CA PHE A 189 14.06 -1.96 12.64
C PHE A 189 13.01 -2.66 11.76
N PHE A 190 13.42 -3.42 10.74
CA PHE A 190 12.47 -4.14 9.87
C PHE A 190 11.80 -5.33 10.54
N GLU A 191 12.49 -6.06 11.42
CA GLU A 191 11.96 -7.23 12.15
C GLU A 191 10.96 -6.83 13.26
N GLU A 192 11.05 -5.61 13.79
CA GLU A 192 10.21 -5.13 14.89
C GLU A 192 8.73 -4.93 14.48
N GLU A 193 7.81 -5.54 15.22
CA GLU A 193 6.37 -5.48 14.93
C GLU A 193 5.73 -4.16 15.35
N THR A 194 6.23 -3.55 16.43
CA THR A 194 5.68 -2.32 17.01
C THR A 194 6.06 -1.07 16.23
N ILE A 195 7.11 -1.14 15.41
CA ILE A 195 7.54 -0.08 14.51
C ILE A 195 6.81 -0.23 13.18
N GLN A 196 6.04 0.77 12.78
CA GLN A 196 5.28 0.71 11.52
C GLN A 196 6.02 1.36 10.36
N LYS A 197 6.05 0.67 9.22
CA LYS A 197 6.67 1.09 7.97
C LYS A 197 5.60 1.22 6.91
N SER A 198 5.38 2.45 6.47
CA SER A 198 4.36 2.79 5.50
C SER A 198 4.95 2.96 4.11
N GLY A 199 4.23 2.48 3.09
CA GLY A 199 4.61 2.63 1.70
C GLY A 199 3.53 2.12 0.76
N VAL A 200 3.73 2.30 -0.55
CA VAL A 200 2.88 1.72 -1.60
C VAL A 200 3.54 0.46 -2.13
N ASN A 201 2.84 -0.67 -2.07
CA ASN A 201 3.41 -1.99 -2.39
C ASN A 201 4.47 -2.47 -1.38
N ILE A 202 4.44 -1.94 -0.17
CA ILE A 202 5.41 -2.19 0.90
C ILE A 202 5.55 -3.66 1.30
N HIS A 203 4.50 -4.47 1.10
CA HIS A 203 4.61 -5.92 1.32
C HIS A 203 5.56 -6.60 0.33
N ALA A 204 5.60 -6.15 -0.92
CA ALA A 204 6.56 -6.65 -1.90
C ALA A 204 7.99 -6.23 -1.54
N ASP A 205 8.16 -5.02 -0.98
CA ASP A 205 9.45 -4.55 -0.49
C ASP A 205 9.94 -5.37 0.70
N GLY A 206 9.05 -5.74 1.61
CA GLY A 206 9.33 -6.68 2.70
C GLY A 206 9.80 -8.05 2.20
N LEU A 207 9.07 -8.64 1.25
CA LEU A 207 9.46 -9.90 0.59
C LEU A 207 10.81 -9.78 -0.13
N LYS A 208 11.08 -8.63 -0.76
CA LYS A 208 12.35 -8.37 -1.42
C LYS A 208 13.50 -8.32 -0.42
N LEU A 209 13.34 -7.64 0.72
CA LEU A 209 14.35 -7.61 1.78
C LEU A 209 14.62 -9.02 2.34
N GLN A 210 13.57 -9.83 2.52
CA GLN A 210 13.73 -11.23 2.91
C GLN A 210 14.54 -12.03 1.87
N ARG A 211 14.20 -11.91 0.59
CA ARG A 211 14.93 -12.56 -0.50
C ARG A 211 16.39 -12.10 -0.56
N ASP A 212 16.64 -10.81 -0.40
CA ASP A 212 17.95 -10.19 -0.64
C ASP A 212 18.91 -10.33 0.55
N PHE A 213 18.39 -10.41 1.78
CA PHE A 213 19.17 -10.34 3.02
C PHE A 213 18.80 -11.39 4.07
N GLY A 214 17.78 -12.22 3.84
CA GLY A 214 17.49 -13.40 4.66
C GLY A 214 16.82 -13.13 6.01
N PHE A 215 16.17 -11.97 6.18
CA PHE A 215 15.43 -11.63 7.40
C PHE A 215 13.95 -11.32 7.12
N ILE A 216 13.12 -11.41 8.14
CA ILE A 216 11.67 -11.23 8.03
C ILE A 216 11.34 -9.76 8.30
N THR A 217 10.35 -9.22 7.59
CA THR A 217 9.92 -7.83 7.80
C THR A 217 8.52 -7.74 8.37
N ASN A 218 8.33 -6.87 9.36
CA ASN A 218 7.11 -6.72 10.13
C ASN A 218 6.69 -5.26 10.22
N GLY A 219 5.45 -5.03 10.70
CA GLY A 219 4.92 -3.68 10.88
C GLY A 219 4.60 -2.97 9.56
N LEU A 220 4.31 -3.69 8.48
CA LEU A 220 4.12 -3.12 7.15
C LEU A 220 2.70 -2.54 6.98
N VAL A 221 2.59 -1.26 6.64
CA VAL A 221 1.32 -0.56 6.42
C VAL A 221 1.17 -0.19 4.95
N GLU A 222 0.31 -0.92 4.24
CA GLU A 222 0.02 -0.67 2.84
C GLU A 222 -0.88 0.56 2.68
N LEU A 223 -0.32 1.65 2.14
CA LEU A 223 -1.04 2.92 1.97
C LEU A 223 -2.24 2.77 1.03
N ARG A 224 -2.17 1.88 0.04
CA ARG A 224 -3.30 1.61 -0.86
C ARG A 224 -4.50 1.04 -0.12
N GLU A 225 -4.29 0.18 0.87
CA GLU A 225 -5.34 -0.40 1.71
C GLU A 225 -5.81 0.63 2.76
N MET A 226 -4.87 1.34 3.40
CA MET A 226 -5.22 2.35 4.41
C MET A 226 -6.09 3.49 3.83
N SER A 227 -5.89 3.80 2.55
CA SER A 227 -6.66 4.80 1.79
C SER A 227 -8.04 4.34 1.33
N ASP A 228 -8.40 3.06 1.52
CA ASP A 228 -9.72 2.55 1.17
C ASP A 228 -10.84 3.31 1.89
N GLY A 229 -11.88 3.64 1.13
CA GLY A 229 -13.02 4.43 1.60
C GLY A 229 -12.80 5.95 1.58
N TYR A 230 -11.58 6.43 1.32
CA TYR A 230 -11.28 7.87 1.15
C TYR A 230 -11.08 8.28 -0.31
N ILE A 231 -10.86 7.31 -1.19
CA ILE A 231 -10.64 7.52 -2.61
C ILE A 231 -11.94 7.28 -3.38
N THR A 232 -12.33 8.27 -4.19
CA THR A 232 -13.48 8.18 -5.11
C THR A 232 -13.08 7.79 -6.53
N TRP A 233 -11.78 7.74 -6.79
CA TRP A 233 -11.19 7.41 -8.09
C TRP A 233 -11.06 5.89 -8.30
N PRO A 234 -11.02 5.40 -9.55
CA PRO A 234 -10.88 3.98 -9.84
C PRO A 234 -9.72 3.31 -9.09
N HIS A 235 -9.91 2.06 -8.68
CA HIS A 235 -8.94 1.27 -7.90
C HIS A 235 -7.52 1.22 -8.50
N ASN A 236 -7.37 1.44 -9.81
CA ASN A 236 -6.07 1.43 -10.48
C ASN A 236 -5.24 2.72 -10.30
N LEU A 237 -5.74 3.75 -9.62
CA LEU A 237 -5.05 5.01 -9.38
C LEU A 237 -4.48 5.10 -7.96
N ARG A 238 -3.72 4.10 -7.53
CA ARG A 238 -3.13 4.05 -6.18
C ARG A 238 -1.61 3.93 -6.15
N SER A 239 -0.95 4.45 -7.18
CA SER A 239 0.51 4.68 -7.12
C SER A 239 0.85 5.70 -6.05
N LEU A 240 2.08 5.72 -5.54
CA LEU A 240 2.54 6.72 -4.57
C LEU A 240 2.25 8.15 -5.06
N ARG A 241 2.63 8.47 -6.31
CA ARG A 241 2.29 9.75 -6.97
C ARG A 241 0.80 10.09 -6.94
N ALA A 242 -0.05 9.10 -7.20
CA ALA A 242 -1.51 9.30 -7.19
C ALA A 242 -2.01 9.61 -5.78
N LEU A 243 -1.55 8.87 -4.78
CA LEU A 243 -1.89 9.11 -3.38
C LEU A 243 -1.34 10.45 -2.89
N THR A 244 -0.13 10.86 -3.31
CA THR A 244 0.43 12.18 -3.04
C THR A 244 -0.49 13.28 -3.58
N GLY A 245 -0.97 13.15 -4.82
CA GLY A 245 -1.93 14.09 -5.41
C GLY A 245 -3.25 14.16 -4.64
N MET A 246 -3.80 13.00 -4.26
CA MET A 246 -5.09 12.93 -3.57
C MET A 246 -5.04 13.43 -2.13
N PHE A 247 -3.99 13.09 -1.38
CA PHE A 247 -3.94 13.33 0.07
C PHE A 247 -3.11 14.55 0.46
N LEU A 248 -2.10 14.91 -0.33
CA LEU A 248 -1.20 16.04 -0.07
C LEU A 248 -1.44 17.22 -1.01
N ALA A 249 -2.29 17.07 -2.05
CA ALA A 249 -2.51 18.08 -3.08
C ALA A 249 -1.21 18.57 -3.75
N GLN A 250 -0.25 17.65 -3.89
CA GLN A 250 1.06 17.87 -4.50
C GLN A 250 1.34 16.80 -5.55
N ASN A 251 2.27 17.07 -6.44
CA ASN A 251 2.68 16.13 -7.47
C ASN A 251 4.12 15.67 -7.25
N MET A 252 4.40 14.39 -7.41
CA MET A 252 5.78 13.92 -7.36
C MET A 252 6.52 14.30 -8.66
N PRO A 253 7.82 14.57 -8.64
CA PRO A 253 8.58 14.77 -9.87
C PRO A 253 8.52 13.52 -10.76
N LYS A 254 8.33 13.71 -12.07
CA LYS A 254 8.57 12.64 -13.05
C LYS A 254 10.05 12.61 -13.39
N GLY A 255 10.60 11.43 -13.63
CA GLY A 255 11.97 11.38 -14.14
C GLY A 255 12.47 9.99 -14.46
N LYS A 256 13.54 9.97 -15.25
CA LYS A 256 14.32 8.77 -15.54
C LYS A 256 15.13 8.28 -14.34
N VAL A 257 15.19 9.07 -13.26
CA VAL A 257 15.95 8.78 -12.02
C VAL A 257 15.54 7.44 -11.41
N ARG A 258 14.24 7.13 -11.41
CA ARG A 258 13.71 5.84 -10.96
C ARG A 258 14.37 4.63 -11.63
N MET A 259 14.72 4.76 -12.92
CA MET A 259 15.37 3.71 -13.72
C MET A 259 16.90 3.92 -13.82
N SER A 260 17.49 4.70 -12.91
CA SER A 260 18.92 4.95 -12.90
C SER A 260 19.69 3.81 -12.24
N ASN A 261 21.03 3.84 -12.35
CA ASN A 261 21.86 2.91 -11.61
C ASN A 261 21.96 3.36 -10.14
N TRP A 262 21.19 2.70 -9.27
CA TRP A 262 21.16 2.92 -7.82
C TRP A 262 22.32 2.25 -7.06
N GLY A 263 23.12 1.42 -7.73
CA GLY A 263 24.31 0.76 -7.18
C GLY A 263 25.60 1.55 -7.38
N LYS A 264 25.53 2.84 -7.75
CA LYS A 264 26.70 3.70 -7.92
C LYS A 264 27.38 3.98 -6.58
N ALA A 265 28.70 4.17 -6.60
CA ALA A 265 29.48 4.51 -5.41
C ALA A 265 29.08 5.85 -4.77
N GLN A 266 28.56 6.80 -5.55
CA GLN A 266 28.00 8.04 -5.03
C GLN A 266 26.66 8.29 -5.72
N LEU A 267 25.64 8.58 -4.92
CA LEU A 267 24.35 9.02 -5.43
C LEU A 267 24.46 10.47 -5.88
N THR A 268 23.85 10.77 -7.02
CA THR A 268 23.72 12.16 -7.49
C THR A 268 22.66 12.92 -6.67
N ASP A 269 22.73 14.25 -6.64
CA ASP A 269 21.71 15.06 -5.97
C ASP A 269 20.28 14.77 -6.45
N LYS A 270 20.13 14.45 -7.73
CA LYS A 270 18.84 14.05 -8.31
C LYS A 270 18.34 12.72 -7.73
N GLN A 271 19.23 11.75 -7.52
CA GLN A 271 18.92 10.47 -6.88
C GLN A 271 18.59 10.66 -5.40
N VAL A 272 19.40 11.45 -4.68
CA VAL A 272 19.15 11.80 -3.27
C VAL A 272 17.79 12.45 -3.12
N LYS A 273 17.48 13.48 -3.92
CA LYS A 273 16.21 14.18 -3.88
C LYS A 273 15.03 13.27 -4.21
N TYR A 274 15.16 12.45 -5.25
CA TYR A 274 14.11 11.51 -5.65
C TYR A 274 13.81 10.51 -4.52
N ALA A 275 14.84 9.82 -4.02
CA ALA A 275 14.71 8.80 -2.99
C ALA A 275 14.16 9.39 -1.67
N ALA A 276 14.59 10.61 -1.33
CA ALA A 276 14.06 11.32 -0.16
C ALA A 276 12.57 11.67 -0.30
N LEU A 277 12.15 12.12 -1.50
CA LEU A 277 10.75 12.46 -1.75
C LEU A 277 9.83 11.25 -1.72
N ASP A 278 10.29 10.06 -2.15
CA ASP A 278 9.48 8.84 -2.12
C ASP A 278 9.20 8.39 -0.67
N ALA A 279 10.22 8.35 0.19
CA ALA A 279 10.02 8.08 1.62
C ALA A 279 9.20 9.17 2.34
N TYR A 280 9.45 10.45 2.02
CA TYR A 280 8.69 11.58 2.56
C TYR A 280 7.20 11.52 2.19
N ALA A 281 6.89 11.24 0.93
CA ALA A 281 5.52 11.07 0.46
C ALA A 281 4.81 9.98 1.25
N SER A 282 5.45 8.82 1.42
CA SER A 282 4.89 7.69 2.16
C SER A 282 4.58 8.06 3.61
N TYR A 283 5.52 8.70 4.31
CA TYR A 283 5.33 9.17 5.68
C TYR A 283 4.17 10.17 5.80
N GLN A 284 4.15 11.20 4.94
CA GLN A 284 3.13 12.25 4.99
C GLN A 284 1.73 11.73 4.66
N ILE A 285 1.61 10.81 3.68
CA ILE A 285 0.33 10.16 3.36
C ILE A 285 -0.14 9.33 4.55
N PHE A 286 0.74 8.55 5.18
CA PHE A 286 0.40 7.80 6.39
C PHE A 286 -0.13 8.73 7.50
N MET A 287 0.59 9.81 7.81
CA MET A 287 0.17 10.77 8.83
C MET A 287 -1.18 11.41 8.50
N LYS A 288 -1.41 11.76 7.23
CA LYS A 288 -2.68 12.31 6.75
C LYS A 288 -3.83 11.31 6.92
N LEU A 289 -3.61 10.05 6.51
CA LEU A 289 -4.61 8.99 6.63
C LEU A 289 -4.88 8.64 8.09
N LYS A 290 -3.85 8.55 8.93
CA LYS A 290 -3.98 8.31 10.36
C LYS A 290 -4.88 9.35 11.01
N HIS A 291 -4.67 10.63 10.70
CA HIS A 291 -5.53 11.73 11.16
C HIS A 291 -6.97 11.58 10.66
N LEU A 292 -7.17 11.32 9.36
CA LEU A 292 -8.51 11.16 8.76
C LEU A 292 -9.28 9.94 9.29
N ARG A 293 -8.58 8.88 9.74
CA ARG A 293 -9.17 7.67 10.31
C ARG A 293 -9.53 7.83 11.77
N GLY A 294 -8.82 8.69 12.52
CA GLY A 294 -8.97 8.79 13.96
C GLY A 294 -8.69 7.44 14.62
N VAL A 295 -9.65 6.93 15.39
CA VAL A 295 -9.53 5.64 16.12
C VAL A 295 -9.79 4.40 15.25
N LYS A 296 -10.16 4.57 13.97
CA LYS A 296 -10.48 3.42 13.11
C LYS A 296 -9.23 2.60 12.81
N PRO A 297 -9.23 1.29 13.10
CA PRO A 297 -8.08 0.44 12.86
C PRO A 297 -7.74 0.38 11.37
N TYR A 298 -6.48 0.07 11.06
CA TYR A 298 -5.98 -0.21 9.71
C TYR A 298 -5.13 -1.47 9.75
N ASN A 299 -5.00 -2.12 8.59
CA ASN A 299 -4.24 -3.36 8.48
C ASN A 299 -2.74 -3.08 8.67
N VAL A 300 -2.10 -3.87 9.53
CA VAL A 300 -0.65 -3.90 9.70
C VAL A 300 -0.22 -5.33 9.43
N LYS A 301 0.68 -5.51 8.48
CA LYS A 301 1.12 -6.83 8.04
C LYS A 301 2.47 -7.17 8.66
N HIS A 302 2.51 -8.36 9.22
CA HIS A 302 3.70 -9.01 9.75
C HIS A 302 3.99 -10.21 8.84
N MET A 303 5.25 -10.40 8.46
CA MET A 303 5.61 -11.58 7.69
C MET A 303 5.84 -12.74 8.65
N ASN A 304 5.15 -13.85 8.44
CA ASN A 304 5.33 -15.02 9.30
C ASN A 304 6.72 -15.63 9.06
N SER A 305 7.43 -15.93 10.14
CA SER A 305 8.49 -16.94 10.09
C SER A 305 7.83 -18.26 9.72
N THR A 306 8.05 -18.75 8.51
CA THR A 306 7.78 -20.17 8.27
C THR A 306 8.95 -20.92 8.90
N PRO A 307 8.77 -21.70 9.98
CA PRO A 307 9.82 -22.59 10.44
C PRO A 307 9.87 -23.75 9.44
N ASN A 308 11.01 -23.90 8.76
CA ASN A 308 11.37 -24.87 7.71
C ASN A 308 11.35 -24.34 6.28
N GLN A 309 12.42 -23.64 5.92
CA GLN A 309 13.17 -23.97 4.70
C GLN A 309 14.65 -23.98 5.07
N THR A 310 15.16 -25.16 5.42
CA THR A 310 16.58 -25.51 5.24
C THR A 310 17.00 -25.13 3.81
N PRO A 311 18.25 -24.69 3.55
CA PRO A 311 18.68 -24.42 2.20
C PRO A 311 18.63 -25.73 1.41
N ALA A 312 17.60 -25.87 0.57
CA ALA A 312 17.46 -27.01 -0.29
C ALA A 312 18.68 -27.06 -1.21
N SER A 313 19.48 -28.11 -1.06
CA SER A 313 20.41 -28.58 -2.07
C SER A 313 19.74 -28.53 -3.45
N GLN A 314 20.43 -27.94 -4.42
CA GLN A 314 19.92 -27.73 -5.77
C GLN A 314 19.37 -29.04 -6.36
N PRO A 315 18.13 -29.07 -6.89
CA PRO A 315 17.69 -30.18 -7.70
C PRO A 315 18.31 -30.08 -9.10
N ASN A 316 18.89 -31.19 -9.57
CA ASN A 316 19.34 -31.38 -10.96
C ASN A 316 18.23 -31.05 -11.98
N PRO A 317 18.57 -30.60 -13.20
CA PRO A 317 17.60 -30.10 -14.17
C PRO A 317 16.81 -31.24 -14.82
N VAL A 318 15.48 -31.08 -14.90
CA VAL A 318 14.57 -31.95 -15.67
C VAL A 318 13.75 -31.07 -16.62
N PRO A 319 13.51 -31.48 -17.89
CA PRO A 319 13.31 -30.55 -18.99
C PRO A 319 11.89 -29.99 -19.14
N HIS A 320 11.82 -28.88 -19.87
CA HIS A 320 10.68 -28.02 -20.15
C HIS A 320 9.36 -28.72 -20.51
N ARG A 321 8.27 -28.27 -19.86
CA ARG A 321 6.92 -28.31 -20.41
C ARG A 321 6.31 -26.90 -20.40
N LYS A 322 6.00 -26.38 -21.59
CA LYS A 322 5.34 -25.08 -21.79
C LYS A 322 3.88 -25.16 -21.35
N MET A 323 3.42 -24.20 -20.52
CA MET A 323 2.02 -23.79 -20.40
C MET A 323 1.96 -22.25 -20.21
N PRO A 324 0.94 -21.56 -20.76
CA PRO A 324 0.89 -20.11 -20.88
C PRO A 324 0.38 -19.43 -19.60
N GLY A 325 0.90 -18.23 -19.34
CA GLY A 325 0.76 -17.51 -18.06
C GLY A 325 -0.45 -16.59 -17.90
N ASN A 326 -0.55 -16.01 -16.70
CA ASN A 326 -0.79 -14.58 -16.44
C ASN A 326 -0.78 -14.31 -14.92
N PHE A 327 0.22 -13.55 -14.44
CA PHE A 327 0.16 -12.83 -13.16
C PHE A 327 0.61 -11.38 -13.42
N PRO A 328 -0.13 -10.37 -12.92
CA PRO A 328 0.13 -8.97 -13.24
C PRO A 328 1.37 -8.47 -12.49
N THR A 329 2.41 -8.12 -13.25
CA THR A 329 3.62 -7.45 -12.77
C THR A 329 3.42 -5.94 -12.76
N SER A 330 4.01 -5.28 -11.77
CA SER A 330 4.12 -3.82 -11.68
C SER A 330 4.66 -3.22 -12.98
N THR A 331 3.82 -2.41 -13.65
CA THR A 331 4.10 -1.46 -14.73
C THR A 331 5.41 -1.67 -15.51
N VAL A 332 5.41 -2.59 -16.48
CA VAL A 332 6.36 -2.57 -17.60
C VAL A 332 5.79 -1.63 -18.66
N THR A 333 6.46 -0.50 -18.90
CA THR A 333 6.23 0.30 -20.11
C THR A 333 7.13 -0.23 -21.22
N ILE A 334 6.56 -0.95 -22.19
CA ILE A 334 7.25 -1.30 -23.43
C ILE A 334 7.24 -0.07 -24.34
N LEU A 335 8.38 0.63 -24.45
CA LEU A 335 8.60 1.63 -25.49
C LEU A 335 8.88 0.90 -26.80
N HIS A 336 7.99 1.05 -27.77
CA HIS A 336 8.27 0.68 -29.16
C HIS A 336 9.27 1.68 -29.73
N LYS A 337 10.44 1.20 -30.16
CA LYS A 337 11.46 1.98 -30.85
C LYS A 337 10.95 2.24 -32.27
N ALA A 338 10.76 3.50 -32.64
CA ALA A 338 10.48 3.89 -34.02
C ALA A 338 11.68 3.56 -34.93
N PRO A 339 11.46 3.16 -36.20
CA PRO A 339 12.55 2.84 -37.13
C PRO A 339 13.35 4.10 -37.50
N ARG A 340 14.68 3.92 -37.62
CA ARG A 340 15.59 4.94 -38.16
C ARG A 340 15.24 5.21 -39.62
N ARG A 341 15.19 6.49 -39.98
CA ARG A 341 15.30 6.93 -41.38
C ARG A 341 16.72 6.61 -41.85
N GLU A 342 16.83 5.89 -42.96
CA GLU A 342 18.05 5.83 -43.75
C GLU A 342 18.17 7.15 -44.51
N GLU A 343 19.28 7.86 -44.29
CA GLU A 343 19.71 8.93 -45.18
C GLU A 343 20.38 8.27 -46.39
N SER A 344 19.91 8.62 -47.58
CA SER A 344 20.52 8.23 -48.85
C SER A 344 21.61 9.24 -49.21
N THR A 345 22.80 8.72 -49.50
CA THR A 345 23.80 9.33 -50.38
C THR A 345 24.07 8.37 -51.51
#